data_AF-T1BSS5-F1
#
_entry.id   AF-T1BSS5-F1
#
_cell.length_a   1.000
_cell.length_b   1.000
_cell.length_c   1.000
_cell.angle_alpha   90.00
_cell.angle_beta   90.00
_cell.angle_gamma   90.00
#
_symmetry.space_group_name_H-M   'P 1'
#
loop_
_entity.id
_entity.type
_entity.pdbx_description
1 polymer ?
#
loop_
_entity_poly.entity_id
_entity_poly.type
_entity_poly.pdbx_seq_one_letter_code
_entity_poly.pdbx_strand_id
1 'polypeptide(L)'
;ASRRDLMIGVGGMVLVAMALILLSGQYIHGQPGASHFDIERMIAILQSRLGPWVSRLFALGLLEAGLIASIVITASSSWAIGEAFDIPRSLNARPKQAWGFYAPGIVSVGLASGIVLLPHLALGFLNLTVQVVATIFMPAALLFLLMLLNDREL
;
A
#
# COMPACT_ATOMS: atom_id res chain seq x y z
N ALA A 1 2.42 26.07 2.68
CA ALA A 1 2.95 25.02 1.79
C ALA A 1 2.16 23.72 1.95
N SER A 2 2.21 23.08 3.13
CA SER A 2 1.58 21.78 3.45
C SER A 2 0.17 21.49 2.89
N ARG A 3 -0.83 22.38 3.04
CA ARG A 3 -2.20 22.11 2.57
C ARG A 3 -2.31 22.01 1.05
N ARG A 4 -1.60 22.87 0.31
CA ARG A 4 -1.64 22.87 -1.17
C ARG A 4 -0.96 21.62 -1.73
N ASP A 5 0.16 21.23 -1.11
CA ASP A 5 0.92 20.04 -1.52
C ASP A 5 0.09 18.77 -1.27
N LEU A 6 -0.63 18.72 -0.14
CA LEU A 6 -1.59 17.65 0.16
C LEU A 6 -2.74 17.61 -0.85
N MET A 7 -3.35 18.76 -1.17
CA MET A 7 -4.47 18.82 -2.11
C MET A 7 -4.06 18.35 -3.51
N ILE A 8 -2.88 18.75 -3.99
CA ILE A 8 -2.35 18.32 -5.28
C ILE A 8 -2.09 16.80 -5.26
N GLY A 9 -1.48 16.29 -4.20
CA GLY A 9 -1.24 14.86 -4.05
C GLY A 9 -2.52 14.02 -4.05
N VAL A 10 -3.50 14.40 -3.22
CA VAL A 10 -4.81 13.73 -3.15
C VAL A 10 -5.55 13.82 -4.49
N GLY A 11 -5.57 15.00 -5.11
CA GLY A 11 -6.18 15.18 -6.43
C GLY A 11 -5.57 14.28 -7.50
N GLY A 12 -4.24 14.17 -7.52
CA GLY A 12 -3.52 13.25 -8.41
C GLY A 12 -3.89 11.78 -8.17
N MET A 13 -3.95 11.34 -6.91
CA MET A 13 -4.35 9.97 -6.58
C MET A 13 -5.78 9.65 -7.03
N VAL A 14 -6.72 10.58 -6.82
CA VAL A 14 -8.12 10.40 -7.25
C VAL A 14 -8.23 10.29 -8.77
N LEU A 15 -7.49 11.12 -9.51
CA LEU A 15 -7.46 11.05 -10.98
C LEU A 15 -6.94 9.70 -11.48
N VAL A 16 -5.84 9.20 -10.90
CA VAL A 16 -5.29 7.89 -11.25
C VAL A 16 -6.28 6.77 -10.89
N ALA A 17 -6.88 6.82 -9.70
CA ALA A 17 -7.87 5.84 -9.28
C ALA A 17 -9.08 5.81 -10.23
N MET A 18 -9.58 6.98 -10.63
CA MET A 18 -10.67 7.10 -11.59
C MET A 18 -10.30 6.49 -12.95
N ALA A 19 -9.10 6.76 -13.46
CA ALA A 19 -8.61 6.18 -14.70
C ALA A 19 -8.56 4.65 -14.63
N LEU A 20 -8.04 4.09 -13.54
CA LEU A 20 -7.99 2.63 -13.32
C LEU A 20 -9.39 2.01 -13.25
N ILE A 21 -10.33 2.63 -12.53
CA ILE A 21 -11.71 2.15 -12.43
C ILE A 21 -12.38 2.12 -13.82
N LEU A 22 -12.21 3.17 -14.63
CA LEU A 22 -12.77 3.24 -15.98
C LEU A 22 -12.15 2.18 -16.91
N LEU A 23 -10.83 1.99 -16.86
CA LEU A 23 -10.15 0.97 -17.66
C LEU A 23 -10.58 -0.44 -17.26
N SER A 24 -10.65 -0.73 -15.96
CA SER A 24 -11.15 -2.00 -15.45
C SER A 24 -12.61 -2.23 -15.86
N GLY A 25 -13.45 -1.21 -15.77
CA GLY A 25 -14.85 -1.28 -16.19
C GLY A 25 -15.03 -1.55 -17.69
N GLN A 26 -14.16 -1.03 -18.55
CA GLN A 26 -14.26 -1.25 -19.99
C GLN A 26 -13.66 -2.58 -20.46
N TYR A 27 -12.51 -2.98 -19.89
CA TYR A 27 -11.72 -4.10 -20.43
C TYR A 27 -11.83 -5.40 -19.63
N ILE A 28 -12.21 -5.34 -18.36
CA ILE A 28 -12.27 -6.50 -17.44
C ILE A 28 -13.71 -6.92 -17.15
N HIS A 29 -14.67 -6.00 -17.24
CA HIS A 29 -16.08 -6.27 -17.01
C HIS A 29 -16.63 -7.35 -17.98
N GLY A 30 -17.34 -8.34 -17.44
CA GLY A 30 -17.94 -9.43 -18.22
C GLY A 30 -17.02 -10.61 -18.55
N GLN A 31 -15.74 -10.59 -18.14
CA GLN A 31 -14.83 -11.72 -18.35
C GLN A 31 -15.10 -12.87 -17.36
N PRO A 32 -15.05 -14.16 -17.78
CA PRO A 32 -15.27 -15.31 -16.90
C PRO A 32 -14.25 -15.33 -15.75
N GLY A 33 -14.66 -15.17 -14.50
CA GLY A 33 -13.75 -15.09 -13.36
C GLY A 33 -13.17 -13.70 -13.08
N ALA A 34 -13.83 -12.63 -13.56
CA ALA A 34 -13.57 -11.24 -13.16
C ALA A 34 -13.72 -10.99 -11.63
N SER A 35 -14.31 -11.93 -10.89
CA SER A 35 -14.37 -11.92 -9.43
C SER A 35 -13.02 -12.25 -8.77
N HIS A 36 -12.09 -12.87 -9.50
CA HIS A 36 -10.76 -13.17 -9.00
C HIS A 36 -9.82 -12.02 -9.37
N PHE A 37 -9.50 -11.19 -8.38
CA PHE A 37 -8.63 -10.01 -8.49
C PHE A 37 -7.16 -10.41 -8.58
N ASP A 38 -6.78 -11.09 -9.66
CA ASP A 38 -5.39 -11.51 -9.90
C ASP A 38 -4.66 -10.52 -10.82
N ILE A 39 -3.53 -10.02 -10.35
CA ILE A 39 -2.68 -9.04 -11.05
C ILE A 39 -2.17 -9.61 -12.38
N GLU A 40 -1.75 -10.87 -12.41
CA GLU A 40 -1.25 -11.54 -13.61
C GLU A 40 -2.29 -11.53 -14.73
N ARG A 41 -3.54 -11.81 -14.38
CA ARG A 41 -4.65 -11.82 -15.32
C ARG A 41 -4.98 -10.41 -15.82
N MET A 42 -4.93 -9.43 -14.94
CA MET A 42 -5.12 -8.03 -15.32
C MET A 42 -4.05 -7.57 -16.32
N ILE A 43 -2.78 -7.90 -16.07
CA ILE A 43 -1.67 -7.63 -16.99
C ILE A 43 -1.89 -8.34 -18.33
N ALA A 44 -2.28 -9.61 -18.33
CA ALA A 44 -2.56 -10.37 -19.57
C ALA A 44 -3.71 -9.75 -20.39
N ILE A 45 -4.79 -9.32 -19.74
CA ILE A 45 -5.90 -8.63 -20.41
C ILE A 45 -5.43 -7.30 -21.00
N LEU A 46 -4.70 -6.49 -20.23
CA LEU A 46 -4.13 -5.23 -20.71
C LEU A 46 -3.20 -5.45 -21.90
N GLN A 47 -2.34 -6.45 -21.86
CA GLN A 47 -1.46 -6.81 -22.97
C GLN A 47 -2.25 -7.18 -24.23
N SER A 48 -3.32 -7.96 -24.10
CA SER A 48 -4.15 -8.39 -25.24
C SER A 48 -4.96 -7.25 -25.87
N ARG A 49 -5.40 -6.26 -25.07
CA ARG A 49 -6.30 -5.19 -25.51
C ARG A 49 -5.59 -3.90 -25.89
N LEU A 50 -4.56 -3.52 -25.14
CA LEU A 50 -3.84 -2.23 -25.26
C LEU A 50 -2.40 -2.41 -25.76
N GLY A 51 -1.97 -3.66 -25.94
CA GLY A 51 -0.65 -4.00 -26.43
C GLY A 51 0.42 -4.15 -25.34
N PRO A 52 1.59 -4.70 -25.70
CA PRO A 52 2.64 -5.05 -24.75
C PRO A 52 3.31 -3.85 -24.08
N TRP A 53 3.36 -2.69 -24.75
CA TRP A 53 3.98 -1.49 -24.20
C TRP A 53 3.21 -0.93 -23.00
N VAL A 54 1.88 -0.82 -23.12
CA VAL A 54 1.01 -0.33 -22.04
C VAL A 54 1.05 -1.29 -20.85
N SER A 55 1.01 -2.59 -21.12
CA SER A 55 1.13 -3.62 -20.07
C SER A 55 2.45 -3.54 -19.30
N ARG A 56 3.56 -3.27 -19.98
CA ARG A 56 4.89 -3.12 -19.34
C ARG A 56 4.96 -1.86 -18.48
N LEU A 57 4.43 -0.74 -18.96
CA LEU A 57 4.35 0.50 -18.18
C LEU A 57 3.47 0.33 -16.94
N PHE A 58 2.34 -0.37 -17.07
CA PHE A 58 1.46 -0.68 -15.94
C PHE A 58 2.18 -1.56 -14.90
N ALA A 59 2.86 -2.63 -15.33
CA ALA A 59 3.62 -3.49 -14.44
C ALA A 59 4.77 -2.74 -13.73
N LEU A 60 5.46 -1.83 -14.45
CA LEU A 60 6.50 -0.99 -13.88
C LEU A 60 5.94 -0.04 -12.80
N GLY A 61 4.82 0.63 -13.09
CA GLY A 61 4.16 1.51 -12.12
C GLY A 61 3.63 0.76 -10.89
N LEU A 62 3.11 -0.46 -11.08
CA LEU A 62 2.68 -1.31 -9.97
C LEU A 62 3.86 -1.73 -9.09
N LEU A 63 5.01 -2.06 -9.70
CA LEU A 63 6.24 -2.38 -8.99
C LEU A 63 6.76 -1.17 -8.20
N GLU A 64 6.81 0.01 -8.82
CA GLU A 64 7.23 1.24 -8.16
C GLU A 64 6.32 1.58 -6.96
N ALA A 65 5.01 1.52 -7.14
CA ALA A 65 4.04 1.77 -6.07
C ALA A 65 4.22 0.80 -4.89
N GLY A 66 4.46 -0.49 -5.18
CA GLY A 66 4.74 -1.50 -4.16
C GLY A 66 6.04 -1.22 -3.39
N LEU A 67 7.10 -0.76 -4.07
CA LEU A 67 8.36 -0.40 -3.42
C LEU A 67 8.21 0.79 -2.48
N ILE A 68 7.54 1.85 -2.92
CA ILE A 68 7.28 3.03 -2.07
C ILE A 68 6.43 2.63 -0.86
N ALA A 69 5.37 1.85 -1.07
CA ALA A 69 4.51 1.37 0.01
C ALA A 69 5.30 0.53 1.04
N SER A 70 6.18 -0.37 0.58
CA SER A 70 7.01 -1.20 1.46
C SER A 70 7.92 -0.36 2.37
N ILE A 71 8.55 0.69 1.81
CA ILE A 71 9.42 1.60 2.57
C ILE A 71 8.59 2.37 3.62
N VAL A 72 7.44 2.92 3.22
CA VAL A 72 6.57 3.69 4.13
C VAL A 72 6.03 2.82 5.27
N ILE A 73 5.54 1.61 4.97
CA ILE A 73 5.03 0.67 5.97
C ILE A 73 6.15 0.26 6.93
N THR A 74 7.33 -0.05 6.41
CA THR A 74 8.50 -0.40 7.23
C THR A 74 8.86 0.75 8.17
N ALA A 75 9.04 1.96 7.64
CA ALA A 75 9.41 3.13 8.44
C ALA A 75 8.35 3.45 9.52
N SER A 76 7.07 3.41 9.15
CA SER A 76 5.95 3.62 10.08
C SER A 76 5.93 2.58 11.20
N SER A 77 6.12 1.30 10.86
CA SER A 77 6.09 0.20 11.82
C SER A 77 7.27 0.28 12.80
N SER A 78 8.46 0.55 12.27
CA SER A 78 9.67 0.76 13.07
C SER A 78 9.52 1.90 14.07
N TRP A 79 8.86 2.99 13.68
CA TRP A 79 8.63 4.13 14.57
C TRP A 79 7.57 3.82 15.64
N ALA A 80 6.49 3.14 15.27
CA ALA A 80 5.45 2.71 16.21
C ALA A 80 5.99 1.74 17.26
N ILE A 81 6.80 0.75 16.85
CA ILE A 81 7.45 -0.20 17.75
C ILE A 81 8.51 0.50 18.59
N GLY A 82 9.31 1.39 18.01
CA GLY A 82 10.29 2.19 18.74
C GLY A 82 9.65 2.97 19.87
N GLU A 83 8.48 3.56 19.64
CA GLU A 83 7.72 4.26 20.69
C GLU A 83 7.13 3.31 21.74
N ALA A 84 6.52 2.20 21.32
CA ALA A 84 5.86 1.28 22.24
C ALA A 84 6.83 0.63 23.23
N PHE A 85 8.10 0.46 22.85
CA PHE A 85 9.14 -0.18 23.66
C PHE A 85 10.16 0.81 24.27
N ASP A 86 9.91 2.12 24.18
CA ASP A 86 10.82 3.19 24.66
C ASP A 86 12.27 3.02 24.13
N ILE A 87 12.40 2.50 22.91
CA ILE A 87 13.70 2.28 22.26
C ILE A 87 14.11 3.60 21.58
N PRO A 88 15.36 4.08 21.75
CA PRO A 88 15.77 5.38 21.24
C PRO A 88 15.51 5.54 19.72
N ARG A 89 14.61 6.48 19.39
CA ARG A 89 14.22 6.87 18.03
C ARG A 89 15.36 7.60 17.33
N SER A 90 16.20 6.91 16.57
CA SER A 90 17.27 7.58 15.82
C SER A 90 17.43 7.05 14.41
N LEU A 91 16.88 7.79 13.45
CA LEU A 91 17.18 7.68 12.02
C LEU A 91 18.66 8.03 11.71
N ASN A 92 19.31 8.77 12.63
CA ASN A 92 20.72 9.21 12.56
C ASN A 92 21.69 8.26 13.30
N ALA A 93 21.18 7.20 13.94
CA ALA A 93 22.03 6.23 14.60
C ALA A 93 22.60 5.24 13.58
N ARG A 94 23.86 4.86 13.80
CA ARG A 94 24.60 3.96 12.91
C ARG A 94 23.79 2.67 12.68
N PRO A 95 23.75 2.13 11.45
CA PRO A 95 23.00 0.90 11.12
C PRO A 95 23.39 -0.32 11.99
N LYS A 96 24.56 -0.28 12.66
CA LYS A 96 25.01 -1.28 13.64
C LYS A 96 24.37 -1.19 15.03
N GLN A 97 23.74 -0.08 15.41
CA GLN A 97 23.13 0.13 16.74
C GLN A 97 21.59 0.16 16.70
N ALA A 98 20.99 0.30 15.52
CA ALA A 98 19.54 0.40 15.33
C ALA A 98 18.89 -0.89 14.80
N TRP A 99 19.44 -2.08 15.12
CA TRP A 99 18.85 -3.35 14.67
C TRP A 99 17.40 -3.51 15.14
N GLY A 100 17.06 -3.02 16.34
CA GLY A 100 15.68 -2.99 16.84
C GLY A 100 14.73 -2.11 16.00
N PHE A 101 15.25 -1.12 15.26
CA PHE A 101 14.47 -0.27 14.37
C PHE A 101 14.33 -0.90 12.98
N TYR A 102 15.35 -1.57 12.44
CA TYR A 102 15.28 -2.19 11.10
C TYR A 102 14.72 -3.62 11.10
N ALA A 103 14.82 -4.35 12.22
CA ALA A 103 14.40 -5.75 12.32
C ALA A 103 12.89 -5.95 12.09
N PRO A 104 11.96 -5.12 12.61
CA PRO A 104 10.54 -5.30 12.33
C PRO A 104 10.22 -5.17 10.83
N GLY A 105 10.89 -4.24 10.15
CA GLY A 105 10.83 -4.07 8.71
C GLY A 105 11.27 -5.32 7.96
N ILE A 106 12.50 -5.79 8.23
CA ILE A 106 13.07 -6.96 7.55
C ILE A 106 12.25 -8.22 7.82
N VAL A 107 11.80 -8.42 9.06
CA VAL A 107 10.96 -9.57 9.44
C VAL A 107 9.61 -9.50 8.75
N SER A 108 8.94 -8.34 8.75
CA SER A 108 7.64 -8.17 8.09
C SER A 108 7.71 -8.39 6.58
N VAL A 109 8.74 -7.85 5.91
CA VAL A 109 8.98 -8.06 4.46
C VAL A 109 9.36 -9.52 4.18
N GLY A 110 10.17 -10.14 5.04
CA GLY A 110 10.54 -11.55 4.92
C GLY A 110 9.33 -12.48 5.07
N LEU A 111 8.49 -12.24 6.07
CA LEU A 111 7.24 -12.99 6.26
C LEU A 111 6.26 -12.76 5.10
N ALA A 112 6.07 -11.51 4.67
CA ALA A 112 5.19 -11.18 3.56
C ALA A 112 5.65 -11.85 2.26
N SER A 113 6.95 -11.79 1.94
CA SER A 113 7.49 -12.44 0.75
C SER A 113 7.37 -13.97 0.83
N GLY A 114 7.61 -14.57 2.00
CA GLY A 114 7.38 -16.00 2.22
C GLY A 114 5.93 -16.43 2.00
N ILE A 115 4.96 -15.65 2.50
CA ILE A 115 3.52 -15.93 2.33
C ILE A 115 3.09 -15.79 0.87
N VAL A 116 3.56 -14.75 0.18
CA VAL A 116 3.19 -14.49 -1.23
C VAL A 116 3.74 -15.55 -2.18
N LEU A 117 4.87 -16.18 -1.86
CA LEU A 117 5.47 -17.25 -2.68
C LEU A 117 4.76 -18.61 -2.55
N LEU A 118 3.82 -18.76 -1.61
CA LEU A 118 3.08 -20.01 -1.46
C LEU A 118 2.16 -20.24 -2.68
N PRO A 119 2.35 -21.35 -3.42
CA PRO A 119 1.51 -21.64 -4.57
C PRO A 119 0.08 -21.91 -4.09
N HIS A 120 -0.92 -21.46 -4.86
CA HIS A 120 -2.37 -21.60 -4.59
C HIS A 120 -2.97 -20.64 -3.56
N LEU A 121 -2.22 -19.65 -3.07
CA LEU A 121 -2.81 -18.60 -2.24
C LEU A 121 -3.68 -17.68 -3.11
N ALA A 122 -4.94 -17.47 -2.71
CA ALA A 122 -5.82 -16.52 -3.37
C ALA A 122 -5.38 -15.07 -3.05
N LEU A 123 -4.36 -14.58 -3.75
CA LEU A 123 -3.78 -13.25 -3.55
C LEU A 123 -4.82 -12.13 -3.67
N GLY A 124 -5.78 -12.28 -4.60
CA GLY A 124 -6.91 -11.36 -4.72
C GLY A 124 -7.78 -11.29 -3.46
N PHE A 125 -8.04 -12.43 -2.80
CA PHE A 125 -8.79 -12.46 -1.54
C PHE A 125 -8.02 -11.81 -0.39
N LEU A 126 -6.70 -12.08 -0.30
CA LEU A 126 -5.83 -11.45 0.69
C LEU A 126 -5.82 -9.92 0.50
N ASN A 127 -5.67 -9.44 -0.73
CA ASN A 127 -5.67 -8.01 -1.05
C ASN A 127 -6.99 -7.34 -0.63
N LEU A 128 -8.12 -7.94 -1.00
CA LEU A 128 -9.45 -7.44 -0.62
C LEU A 128 -9.63 -7.41 0.91
N THR A 129 -9.17 -8.46 1.61
CA THR A 129 -9.24 -8.53 3.06
C THR A 129 -8.46 -7.40 3.72
N VAL A 130 -7.23 -7.14 3.29
CA VAL A 130 -6.40 -6.03 3.82
C VAL A 130 -7.09 -4.68 3.58
N GLN A 131 -7.73 -4.49 2.43
CA GLN A 131 -8.43 -3.25 2.11
C GLN A 131 -9.71 -3.04 2.94
N VAL A 132 -10.47 -4.10 3.18
CA VAL A 132 -11.62 -4.07 4.09
C VAL A 132 -11.16 -3.70 5.50
N VAL A 133 -10.10 -4.34 5.99
CA VAL A 133 -9.51 -4.04 7.30
C VAL A 133 -9.09 -2.57 7.38
N ALA A 134 -8.32 -2.08 6.40
CA ALA A 134 -7.90 -0.67 6.35
C ALA A 134 -9.09 0.30 6.35
N THR A 135 -10.18 -0.03 5.64
CA THR A 135 -11.39 0.79 5.59
C THR A 135 -12.11 0.86 6.93
N ILE A 136 -12.13 -0.23 7.69
CA ILE A 136 -12.71 -0.26 9.04
C ILE A 136 -11.88 0.58 10.01
N PHE A 137 -10.56 0.58 9.87
CA PHE A 137 -9.66 1.36 10.74
C PHE A 137 -9.64 2.86 10.42
N MET A 138 -9.93 3.27 9.17
CA MET A 138 -9.91 4.68 8.75
C MET A 138 -10.81 5.59 9.62
N PRO A 139 -12.09 5.28 9.87
CA PRO A 139 -12.95 6.08 10.75
C PRO A 139 -12.40 6.22 12.16
N ALA A 140 -11.84 5.14 12.72
CA ALA A 140 -11.26 5.17 14.06
C ALA A 140 -10.03 6.10 14.11
N ALA A 141 -9.13 6.00 13.13
CA ALA A 141 -7.98 6.89 13.01
C ALA A 141 -8.39 8.36 12.83
N LEU A 142 -9.43 8.62 12.02
CA LEU A 142 -9.97 9.97 11.83
C LEU A 142 -10.56 10.52 13.13
N LEU A 143 -11.29 9.70 13.89
CA LEU A 143 -11.85 10.09 15.18
C LEU A 143 -10.75 10.45 16.17
N PHE A 144 -9.69 9.63 16.28
CA PHE A 144 -8.53 9.96 17.12
C PHE A 144 -7.88 11.27 16.72
N LEU A 145 -7.69 11.51 15.42
CA LEU A 145 -7.12 12.77 14.92
C LEU A 145 -8.04 13.97 15.24
N LEU A 146 -9.36 13.82 15.10
CA LEU A 146 -10.32 14.86 15.45
C LEU A 146 -10.35 15.14 16.95
N MET A 147 -10.25 14.11 17.79
CA MET A 147 -10.15 14.27 19.24
C MET A 147 -8.87 15.01 19.61
N LEU A 148 -7.72 14.63 19.05
CA LEU A 148 -6.44 15.33 19.27
C LEU A 148 -6.46 16.77 18.78
N LEU A 149 -7.14 17.05 17.67
CA LEU A 149 -7.27 18.42 17.15
C LEU A 149 -8.25 19.27 17.95
N ASN A 150 -9.24 18.65 18.60
CA ASN A 150 -10.27 19.32 19.39
C ASN A 150 -9.92 19.43 20.88
N ASP A 151 -8.91 18.68 21.35
CA ASP A 151 -8.39 18.82 22.68
C ASP A 151 -7.68 20.17 22.81
N ARG A 152 -8.19 21.02 23.72
CA ARG A 152 -7.67 22.37 23.95
C ARG A 152 -6.68 22.43 25.10
N GLU A 153 -6.47 21.31 25.81
CA GLU A 153 -5.50 21.19 26.90
C GLU A 153 -4.12 20.72 26.43
N LEU A 154 -3.98 20.39 25.13
CA LEU A 154 -2.73 20.23 24.38
C LEU A 154 -2.40 21.50 23.56
#